data_AF-A0A937CPW5-F1
#
_entry.id   AF-A0A937CPW5-F1
#
_cell.length_a   1.000
_cell.length_b   1.000
_cell.length_c   1.000
_cell.angle_alpha   90.00
_cell.angle_beta   90.00
_cell.angle_gamma   90.00
#
_symmetry.space_group_name_H-M   'P 1'
#
loop_
_entity.id
_entity.type
_entity.pdbx_description
1 polymer ?
#
loop_
_entity_poly.entity_id
_entity_poly.type
_entity_poly.pdbx_seq_one_letter_code
_entity_poly.pdbx_strand_id
1 'polypeptide(L)' 'MSTMNISLPDSLKSFVDQQVAGRGYGTSSEYVRELIRRDQDRLHLRSLLLEGAASEPTAPIDEDYFASLRTRAEGLRET' A
#
# COMPACT_ATOMS: atom_id res chain seq x y z
N MET A 1 19.25 8.60 -12.00
CA MET A 1 17.84 8.96 -11.76
C MET A 1 17.30 9.60 -13.02
N SER A 2 16.09 9.23 -13.45
CA SER A 2 15.38 9.93 -14.52
C SER A 2 14.65 11.14 -13.94
N THR A 3 14.70 12.27 -14.63
CA THR A 3 14.02 13.51 -14.25
C THR A 3 12.63 13.57 -14.88
N MET A 4 11.63 14.05 -14.13
CA MET A 4 10.28 14.30 -14.60
C MET A 4 9.90 15.75 -14.32
N ASN A 5 9.54 16.50 -15.36
CA ASN A 5 9.07 17.89 -15.25
C ASN A 5 7.54 17.90 -15.28
N ILE A 6 6.93 18.61 -14.33
CA ILE A 6 5.47 18.71 -14.19
C ILE A 6 5.10 20.17 -14.03
N SER A 7 4.25 20.68 -14.93
CA SER A 7 3.65 22.01 -14.79
C SER A 7 2.37 21.90 -13.96
N LEU A 8 2.26 22.74 -12.93
CA LEU A 8 1.11 22.78 -12.03
C LEU A 8 0.46 24.17 -12.09
N PRO A 9 -0.88 24.26 -12.06
CA PRO A 9 -1.57 25.50 -11.76
C PRO A 9 -1.15 26.04 -10.39
N ASP A 10 -1.22 27.37 -10.21
CA ASP A 10 -0.78 28.04 -8.97
C ASP A 10 -1.46 27.50 -7.70
N SER A 11 -2.71 27.07 -7.81
CA SER A 11 -3.47 26.45 -6.71
C SER A 11 -2.83 25.13 -6.26
N LEU A 12 -2.46 24.26 -7.19
CA LEU A 12 -1.81 22.98 -6.89
C LEU A 12 -0.38 23.19 -6.39
N LYS A 13 0.35 24.15 -6.97
CA LYS A 13 1.68 24.51 -6.47
C LYS A 13 1.61 24.97 -5.02
N SER A 14 0.70 25.89 -4.69
CA SER A 14 0.51 26.42 -3.34
C SER A 14 0.16 25.31 -2.35
N PHE A 15 -0.70 24.37 -2.77
CA PHE A 15 -1.02 23.20 -1.96
C PHE A 15 0.22 22.33 -1.67
N VAL A 16 1.03 22.03 -2.70
CA VAL A 16 2.27 21.26 -2.53
C VAL A 16 3.23 21.97 -1.58
N ASP A 17 3.41 23.28 -1.72
CA ASP A 17 4.30 24.07 -0.86
C ASP A 17 3.85 24.01 0.61
N GLN A 18 2.53 24.06 0.89
CA GLN A 18 2.01 23.88 2.24
C GLN A 18 2.26 22.47 2.79
N GLN A 19 2.16 21.43 1.96
CA GLN A 19 2.46 20.06 2.38
C GLN A 19 3.94 19.90 2.71
N VAL A 20 4.82 20.50 1.91
CA VAL A 20 6.27 20.48 2.14
C VAL A 20 6.61 21.15 3.47
N ALA A 21 6.11 22.37 3.70
CA ALA A 21 6.34 23.11 4.94
C ALA A 21 5.73 22.44 6.18
N GLY A 22 4.52 21.89 6.07
CA GLY A 22 3.77 21.37 7.21
C GLY A 22 4.09 19.92 7.60
N ARG A 23 4.65 19.12 6.68
CA ARG A 23 4.91 17.68 6.90
C ARG A 23 6.39 17.31 6.87
N GLY A 24 7.28 18.29 6.83
CA GLY A 24 8.73 18.09 6.94
C GLY A 24 9.38 17.48 5.69
N TYR A 25 8.75 17.60 4.50
CA TYR A 25 9.43 17.24 3.26
C TYR A 25 10.49 18.29 2.93
N GLY A 26 11.62 17.87 2.38
CA GLY A 26 12.70 18.77 1.96
C GLY A 26 12.45 19.44 0.62
N THR A 27 11.64 18.83 -0.26
CA THR A 27 11.34 19.37 -1.60
C THR A 27 9.94 18.98 -2.09
N SER A 28 9.40 19.74 -3.04
CA SER A 28 8.15 19.40 -3.76
C SER A 28 8.26 18.04 -4.47
N SER A 29 9.42 17.72 -5.05
CA SER A 29 9.66 16.42 -5.70
C SER A 29 9.62 15.26 -4.72
N GLU A 30 9.99 15.47 -3.47
CA GLU A 30 9.90 14.45 -2.42
C GLU A 30 8.45 14.18 -2.04
N TYR A 31 7.65 15.22 -1.86
CA TYR A 31 6.22 15.08 -1.63
C TYR A 31 5.52 14.34 -2.78
N VAL A 32 5.83 14.69 -4.03
CA VAL A 32 5.26 14.01 -5.21
C VAL A 32 5.69 12.55 -5.28
N ARG A 33 6.96 12.22 -5.01
CA ARG A 33 7.43 10.82 -4.95
C ARG A 33 6.68 10.01 -3.91
N GLU A 34 6.41 10.60 -2.76
CA GLU A 34 5.64 9.96 -1.70
C GLU A 34 4.17 9.77 -2.07
N LEU A 35 3.55 10.74 -2.75
CA LEU A 35 2.20 10.57 -3.29
C LEU A 35 2.11 9.41 -4.28
N ILE A 36 3.10 9.28 -5.18
CA ILE A 36 3.15 8.19 -6.15
C ILE A 36 3.26 6.84 -5.45
N ARG A 37 4.11 6.70 -4.43
CA ARG A 37 4.20 5.45 -3.64
C ARG A 37 2.88 5.10 -2.99
N ARG A 38 2.21 6.07 -2.36
CA ARG A 38 0.90 5.85 -1.74
C ARG A 38 -0.17 5.45 -2.75
N ASP A 39 -0.11 5.98 -3.97
CA ASP A 39 -1.01 5.57 -5.05
C ASP A 39 -0.72 4.14 -5.50
N GLN A 40 0.56 3.77 -5.67
CA GLN A 40 0.97 2.40 -5.96
C GLN A 40 0.50 1.42 -4.90
N ASP A 41 0.65 1.74 -3.61
CA ASP A 41 0.19 0.90 -2.51
C ASP A 41 -1.33 0.69 -2.54
N ARG A 42 -2.09 1.77 -2.84
CA ARG A 42 -3.56 1.68 -2.98
C ARG A 42 -3.97 0.82 -4.16
N LEU A 43 -3.30 0.97 -5.30
CA LEU A 43 -3.56 0.15 -6.49
C LEU A 43 -3.22 -1.31 -6.23
N HIS A 44 -2.12 -1.58 -5.53
CA HIS A 44 -1.73 -2.93 -5.14
C HIS A 44 -2.76 -3.57 -4.21
N LEU A 45 -3.17 -2.87 -3.14
CA LEU A 45 -4.22 -3.35 -2.24
C LEU A 45 -5.54 -3.61 -2.99
N ARG A 46 -5.94 -2.70 -3.87
CA ARG A 46 -7.14 -2.88 -4.71
C ARG A 46 -7.03 -4.15 -5.56
N SER A 47 -5.88 -4.41 -6.15
CA SER A 47 -5.65 -5.63 -6.92
C SER A 47 -5.84 -6.89 -6.08
N LEU A 48 -5.25 -6.93 -4.88
CA LEU A 48 -5.39 -8.07 -3.95
C LEU A 48 -6.84 -8.30 -3.53
N LEU A 49 -7.60 -7.23 -3.27
CA LEU A 49 -9.02 -7.33 -2.93
C LEU A 49 -9.85 -7.90 -4.08
N LEU A 50 -9.56 -7.49 -5.32
CA LEU A 50 -10.25 -8.01 -6.51
C LEU A 50 -9.88 -9.48 -6.76
N GLU A 51 -8.62 -9.85 -6.58
CA GLU A 51 -8.17 -11.24 -6.66
C GLU A 51 -8.87 -12.12 -5.60
N GLY A 52 -8.94 -11.66 -4.35
CA GLY A 52 -9.67 -12.34 -3.29
C GLY A 52 -11.17 -12.46 -3.59
N ALA A 53 -11.81 -11.40 -4.09
CA ALA A 53 -13.22 -11.43 -4.45
C ALA A 53 -13.54 -12.34 -5.64
N ALA A 54 -12.58 -12.54 -6.55
CA ALA A 54 -12.70 -13.45 -7.69
C ALA A 54 -12.31 -14.90 -7.35
N SER A 55 -11.79 -15.15 -6.14
CA SER A 55 -11.42 -16.50 -5.70
C SER A 55 -12.63 -17.36 -5.36
N GLU A 56 -12.45 -18.67 -5.43
CA GLU A 56 -13.50 -19.62 -5.06
C GLU A 56 -13.87 -19.47 -3.57
N PRO A 57 -15.17 -19.48 -3.22
CA PRO A 57 -15.61 -19.46 -1.84
C PRO A 57 -15.01 -20.64 -1.07
N THR A 58 -14.43 -20.34 0.10
CA THR A 58 -13.96 -21.37 1.03
C THR A 58 -15.04 -21.73 2.04
N ALA A 59 -14.83 -22.83 2.76
CA ALA A 59 -15.67 -23.19 3.89
C ALA A 59 -15.59 -22.13 5.00
N PRO A 60 -16.62 -21.98 5.86
CA PRO A 60 -16.56 -21.10 7.00
C PRO A 60 -15.28 -21.34 7.82
N ILE A 61 -14.57 -20.26 8.14
CA ILE A 61 -13.38 -20.32 8.98
C ILE A 61 -13.84 -20.43 10.44
N ASP A 62 -13.49 -21.54 11.09
CA ASP A 62 -13.85 -21.85 12.47
C ASP A 62 -12.62 -22.09 13.37
N GLU A 63 -12.86 -22.52 14.61
CA GLU A 63 -11.79 -22.78 15.58
C GLU A 63 -10.89 -23.94 15.16
N ASP A 64 -11.46 -24.97 14.54
CA ASP A 64 -10.74 -26.17 14.06
C ASP A 64 -9.79 -25.81 12.91
N TYR A 65 -10.23 -24.93 12.00
CA TYR A 65 -9.37 -24.37 10.96
C TYR A 65 -8.12 -23.73 11.57
N PHE A 66 -8.27 -22.85 12.56
CA PHE A 66 -7.12 -22.21 13.21
C PHE A 66 -6.28 -23.17 14.06
N ALA A 67 -6.89 -24.17 14.70
CA ALA A 67 -6.15 -25.21 15.42
C ALA A 67 -5.25 -26.00 14.47
N SER A 68 -5.77 -26.40 13.30
CA SER A 68 -4.99 -27.11 12.28
C SER A 68 -3.80 -26.29 11.76
N LEU A 69 -3.98 -24.97 11.57
CA LEU A 69 -2.91 -24.07 11.14
C LEU A 69 -1.80 -23.94 12.18
N ARG A 70 -2.15 -23.87 13.47
CA ARG A 70 -1.16 -23.81 14.57
C ARG A 70 -0.34 -25.09 14.64
N THR A 71 -1.00 -26.25 14.63
CA THR A 71 -0.31 -27.55 14.61
C THR A 71 0.64 -27.66 13.41
N ARG A 72 0.21 -27.19 12.23
CA ARG A 72 1.06 -27.18 11.04
C ARG A 72 2.27 -26.24 11.17
N ALA A 73 2.09 -25.06 11.75
CA ALA A 73 3.17 -24.11 11.98
C ALA A 73 4.21 -24.61 13.01
N GLU A 74 3.75 -25.35 14.03
CA GLU A 74 4.61 -25.98 15.03
C GLU A 74 5.39 -27.17 14.45
N GLY A 75 4.74 -28.02 13.66
CA GLY A 75 5.43 -29.13 12.99
C GLY A 75 6.50 -28.71 11.97
N LEU A 76 6.38 -27.50 11.40
CA LEU A 76 7.40 -26.90 10.52
C LEU A 76 8.62 -26.35 11.26
N ARG A 77 8.60 -26.25 12.59
CA ARG A 77 9.74 -25.77 13.40
C ARG A 77 10.67 -26.89 13.84
N GLU A 78 10.25 -28.15 13.69
CA GLU A 78 11.03 -29.33 14.08
C GLU A 78 11.84 -29.96 12.93
N THR A 79 11.79 -29.36 11.73
CA THR A 79 12.60 -29.72 10.55
C THR A 79 13.52 -28.58 10.15
#